data_AF-A0A2E1LV29-F1
#
_entry.id   AF-A0A2E1LV29-F1
#
_cell.length_a   1.000
_cell.length_b   1.000
_cell.length_c   1.000
_cell.angle_alpha   90.00
_cell.angle_beta   90.00
_cell.angle_gamma   90.00
#
_symmetry.space_group_name_H-M   'P 1'
#
loop_
_entity.id
_entity.type
_entity.pdbx_description
1 polymer ?
#
loop_
_entity_poly.entity_id
_entity_poly.type
_entity_poly.pdbx_seq_one_letter_code
_entity_poly.pdbx_strand_id
1 'polypeptide(L)'
;MTPKHTCPWWFALLACVGILTGCIEHELPIPARPSGDAVVRALDMGSDYGVQLHVDLASGDIVAAHPKSAWCLRIHHGTDTVWMDLNSSRLMQFTMLNGPLVSMDSTAPLPWEVFSSQGRDERNALSLGQTWALDLGRDPLDPAASLGFLRMEILELGGNSVRVRVADLYADPQEGLDWDTLDVAQNPLVSNTHVSLLAREVVDIEPHVGLWDVYFTQFTALVQEEPGSTIPPIPYLVTGVLSHSEGTQVMQPQEGDWDDWVEWTWPEEELSSDWDVVGFDWKRYDLDEGSYEVNPEDIYGIRTADGREFLLRFLDFYDEQGNTGRFTYEILER
;
A
#
# COMPACT_ATOMS: atom_id res chain seq x y z
N MET A 1 -82.15 36.70 53.65
CA MET A 1 -81.54 36.98 52.33
C MET A 1 -80.05 36.74 52.47
N THR A 2 -79.43 36.03 51.52
CA THR A 2 -78.04 35.48 51.57
C THR A 2 -77.90 34.31 52.55
N PRO A 3 -77.28 33.18 52.13
CA PRO A 3 -75.82 33.07 52.31
C PRO A 3 -75.11 32.10 51.34
N LYS A 4 -73.84 32.37 51.03
CA LYS A 4 -72.82 31.45 50.47
C LYS A 4 -71.45 32.14 50.68
N HIS A 5 -70.30 31.55 51.00
CA HIS A 5 -69.85 30.18 51.25
C HIS A 5 -68.51 30.24 52.02
N THR A 6 -68.11 29.08 52.55
CA THR A 6 -66.99 28.77 53.45
C THR A 6 -65.71 28.31 52.73
N CYS A 7 -64.55 28.50 53.37
CA CYS A 7 -63.27 27.80 53.20
C CYS A 7 -62.66 27.65 54.63
N PRO A 8 -61.88 26.61 54.99
CA PRO A 8 -60.45 26.58 54.63
C PRO A 8 -59.79 25.20 54.44
N TRP A 9 -58.53 25.34 53.99
CA TRP A 9 -57.40 24.48 53.66
C TRP A 9 -57.00 23.34 54.62
N TRP A 10 -56.58 22.19 54.06
CA TRP A 10 -55.62 21.25 54.66
C TRP A 10 -54.60 20.81 53.59
N PHE A 11 -53.30 20.95 53.93
CA PHE A 11 -52.14 20.52 53.15
C PHE A 11 -51.85 19.03 53.40
N ALA A 12 -51.61 18.25 52.34
CA ALA A 12 -50.99 16.92 52.43
C ALA A 12 -49.84 16.82 51.43
N LEU A 13 -48.66 16.50 51.97
CA LEU A 13 -47.39 16.26 51.30
C LEU A 13 -47.36 14.81 50.77
N LEU A 14 -47.06 14.59 49.49
CA LEU A 14 -46.55 13.29 49.03
C LEU A 14 -45.62 13.51 47.83
N ALA A 15 -44.35 13.21 48.06
CA ALA A 15 -43.25 13.39 47.13
C ALA A 15 -43.35 12.38 45.97
N CYS A 16 -43.28 12.90 44.75
CA CYS A 16 -43.24 12.14 43.51
C CYS A 16 -41.92 11.38 43.37
N VAL A 17 -41.98 10.05 43.42
CA VAL A 17 -40.94 9.16 42.88
C VAL A 17 -41.26 8.95 41.40
N GLY A 18 -40.60 9.73 40.53
CA GLY A 18 -40.65 9.54 39.08
C GLY A 18 -39.66 8.46 38.66
N ILE A 19 -40.17 7.32 38.21
CA ILE A 19 -39.39 6.25 37.59
C ILE A 19 -38.99 6.75 36.19
N LEU A 20 -37.72 7.13 36.03
CA LEU A 20 -37.12 7.35 34.71
C LEU A 20 -36.79 5.98 34.10
N THR A 21 -37.73 5.39 33.38
CA THR A 21 -37.41 4.34 32.41
C THR A 21 -36.84 5.03 31.17
N GLY A 22 -35.51 5.10 31.07
CA GLY A 22 -34.85 5.44 29.81
C GLY A 22 -35.11 4.32 28.81
N CYS A 23 -35.97 4.57 27.83
CA CYS A 23 -35.90 3.86 26.56
C CYS A 23 -34.58 4.28 25.91
N ILE A 24 -33.56 3.44 26.01
CA ILE A 24 -32.46 3.49 25.04
C ILE A 24 -33.11 3.06 23.72
N GLU A 25 -33.17 3.98 22.76
CA GLU A 25 -33.59 3.65 21.41
C GLU A 25 -32.58 2.65 20.87
N HIS A 26 -33.00 1.40 20.67
CA HIS A 26 -32.17 0.40 20.03
C HIS A 26 -31.85 0.92 18.64
N GLU A 27 -30.56 1.12 18.33
CA GLU A 27 -30.13 1.46 16.97
C GLU A 27 -30.71 0.40 16.03
N LEU A 28 -31.58 0.86 15.12
CA LEU A 28 -32.14 0.00 14.10
C LEU A 28 -30.98 -0.45 13.21
N PRO A 29 -30.86 -1.77 12.92
CA PRO A 29 -29.88 -2.25 11.97
C PRO A 29 -30.01 -1.44 10.68
N ILE A 30 -28.90 -0.82 10.24
CA ILE A 30 -28.85 -0.16 8.94
C ILE A 30 -29.08 -1.29 7.92
N PRO A 31 -30.10 -1.19 7.04
CA PRO A 31 -30.30 -2.17 5.99
C PRO A 31 -29.02 -2.30 5.17
N ALA A 32 -28.61 -3.53 4.81
CA ALA A 32 -27.52 -3.73 3.87
C ALA A 32 -27.78 -2.83 2.64
N ARG A 33 -26.75 -2.10 2.19
CA ARG A 33 -26.87 -1.34 0.95
C ARG A 33 -27.20 -2.36 -0.15
N PRO A 34 -28.16 -2.08 -1.05
CA PRO A 34 -28.32 -2.93 -2.22
C PRO A 34 -27.01 -2.86 -3.02
N SER A 35 -26.46 -4.02 -3.38
CA SER A 35 -25.27 -4.09 -4.24
C SER A 35 -25.49 -3.26 -5.51
N GLY A 36 -24.44 -2.59 -5.98
CA GLY A 36 -24.46 -1.89 -7.26
C GLY A 36 -24.62 -2.85 -8.45
N ASP A 37 -24.62 -2.31 -9.66
CA ASP A 37 -24.38 -3.12 -10.86
C ASP A 37 -22.87 -3.26 -11.07
N ALA A 38 -22.40 -4.43 -11.47
CA ALA A 38 -20.99 -4.61 -11.86
C ALA A 38 -20.64 -3.70 -13.06
N VAL A 39 -19.46 -3.09 -13.02
CA VAL A 39 -18.97 -2.17 -14.05
C VAL A 39 -17.63 -2.66 -14.58
N VAL A 40 -17.48 -2.65 -15.90
CA VAL A 40 -16.19 -2.89 -16.55
C VAL A 40 -15.43 -1.58 -16.68
N ARG A 41 -14.18 -1.58 -16.24
CA ARG A 41 -13.26 -0.44 -16.31
C ARG A 41 -11.96 -0.86 -16.99
N ALA A 42 -11.26 0.14 -17.50
CA ALA A 42 -9.94 -0.05 -18.05
C ALA A 42 -9.02 1.11 -17.64
N LEU A 43 -7.77 0.80 -17.37
CA LEU A 43 -6.71 1.79 -17.18
C LEU A 43 -5.46 1.38 -17.93
N ASP A 44 -4.69 2.38 -18.38
CA ASP A 44 -3.50 2.20 -19.19
C ASP A 44 -2.26 2.63 -18.42
N MET A 45 -1.38 1.68 -18.13
CA MET A 45 -0.02 1.96 -17.64
C MET A 45 0.99 2.14 -18.79
N GLY A 46 0.63 1.71 -20.00
CA GLY A 46 1.54 1.63 -21.13
C GLY A 46 2.41 0.37 -21.08
N SER A 47 2.91 -0.04 -22.25
CA SER A 47 3.67 -1.28 -22.42
C SER A 47 5.07 -1.25 -21.82
N ASP A 48 5.60 -0.07 -21.50
CA ASP A 48 6.86 0.11 -20.80
C ASP A 48 6.71 0.02 -19.27
N TYR A 49 5.46 0.00 -18.77
CA TYR A 49 5.10 0.00 -17.35
C TYR A 49 5.81 1.13 -16.57
N GLY A 50 6.09 2.26 -17.23
CA GLY A 50 6.94 3.33 -16.71
C GLY A 50 6.31 4.20 -15.62
N VAL A 51 5.02 4.02 -15.38
CA VAL A 51 4.21 4.81 -14.44
C VAL A 51 3.71 3.97 -13.27
N GLN A 52 3.30 4.65 -12.21
CA GLN A 52 2.63 4.07 -11.05
C GLN A 52 1.36 4.88 -10.77
N LEU A 53 0.24 4.20 -10.55
CA LEU A 53 -1.09 4.82 -10.56
C LEU A 53 -1.82 4.53 -9.24
N HIS A 54 -2.23 5.59 -8.54
CA HIS A 54 -3.11 5.50 -7.37
C HIS A 54 -4.56 5.60 -7.86
N VAL A 55 -5.39 4.60 -7.54
CA VAL A 55 -6.76 4.48 -8.08
C VAL A 55 -7.77 4.42 -6.94
N ASP A 56 -8.85 5.18 -7.07
CA ASP A 56 -10.06 5.07 -6.26
C ASP A 56 -10.99 4.02 -6.88
N LEU A 57 -11.28 2.95 -6.15
CA LEU A 57 -12.13 1.86 -6.63
C LEU A 57 -13.60 2.28 -6.76
N ALA A 58 -14.02 3.33 -6.06
CA ALA A 58 -15.39 3.81 -6.15
C ALA A 58 -15.71 4.47 -7.49
N SER A 59 -14.94 5.50 -7.84
CA SER A 59 -15.10 6.24 -9.09
C SER A 59 -14.42 5.55 -10.27
N GLY A 60 -13.32 4.83 -10.02
CA GLY A 60 -12.41 4.35 -11.04
C GLY A 60 -11.39 5.40 -11.49
N ASP A 61 -11.35 6.55 -10.82
CA ASP A 61 -10.46 7.65 -11.17
C ASP A 61 -9.01 7.32 -10.79
N ILE A 62 -8.08 7.71 -11.67
CA ILE A 62 -6.66 7.77 -11.35
C ILE A 62 -6.43 9.07 -10.58
N VAL A 63 -6.28 8.95 -9.27
CA VAL A 63 -6.17 10.07 -8.33
C VAL A 63 -4.80 10.73 -8.44
N ALA A 64 -3.76 9.92 -8.69
CA ALA A 64 -2.43 10.41 -9.02
C ALA A 64 -1.64 9.40 -9.86
N ALA A 65 -0.72 9.92 -10.68
CA ALA A 65 0.14 9.14 -11.57
C ALA A 65 1.55 9.73 -11.56
N HIS A 66 2.56 8.87 -11.38
CA HIS A 66 3.96 9.30 -11.31
C HIS A 66 4.88 8.33 -12.05
N PRO A 67 6.00 8.80 -12.62
CA PRO A 67 7.00 7.90 -13.16
C PRO A 67 7.68 7.11 -12.03
N LYS A 68 8.15 5.90 -12.34
CA LYS A 68 8.92 5.07 -11.39
C LYS A 68 10.17 5.76 -10.82
N SER A 69 10.70 6.77 -11.52
CA SER A 69 11.87 7.54 -11.07
C SER A 69 11.55 8.63 -10.05
N ALA A 70 10.27 8.92 -9.76
CA ALA A 70 9.86 10.06 -8.94
C ALA A 70 10.29 9.95 -7.46
N TRP A 71 10.49 8.73 -6.95
CA TRP A 71 10.85 8.49 -5.55
C TRP A 71 11.73 7.24 -5.41
N CYS A 72 12.45 7.16 -4.29
CA CYS A 72 13.34 6.04 -3.98
C CYS A 72 12.94 5.33 -2.69
N LEU A 73 12.62 6.10 -1.65
CA LEU A 73 12.22 5.57 -0.35
C LEU A 73 10.86 6.14 0.03
N ARG A 74 10.11 5.42 0.85
CA ARG A 74 8.98 5.98 1.58
C ARG A 74 9.08 5.61 3.06
N ILE A 75 8.73 6.56 3.91
CA ILE A 75 8.79 6.43 5.37
C ILE A 75 7.38 6.40 5.92
N HIS A 76 7.09 5.38 6.73
CA HIS A 76 5.83 5.23 7.44
C HIS A 76 6.06 5.32 8.95
N HIS A 77 5.29 6.17 9.63
CA HIS A 77 5.33 6.34 11.07
C HIS A 77 4.18 5.56 11.70
N GLY A 78 4.49 4.43 12.34
CA GLY A 78 3.55 3.73 13.22
C GLY A 78 3.57 4.28 14.63
N THR A 79 2.80 3.63 15.51
CA THR A 79 2.70 3.98 16.93
C THR A 79 4.05 3.90 17.64
N ASP A 80 4.79 2.80 17.43
CA ASP A 80 6.04 2.51 18.13
C ASP A 80 7.24 2.25 17.20
N THR A 81 6.98 2.12 15.90
CA THR A 81 7.97 1.74 14.90
C THR A 81 7.90 2.70 13.71
N VAL A 82 9.06 3.06 13.18
CA VAL A 82 9.16 3.76 11.90
C VAL A 82 9.70 2.78 10.88
N TRP A 83 9.03 2.66 9.74
CA TRP A 83 9.43 1.77 8.65
C TRP A 83 9.89 2.54 7.44
N MET A 84 10.79 1.93 6.68
CA MET A 84 11.23 2.39 5.38
C MET A 84 10.98 1.29 4.34
N ASP A 85 10.34 1.64 3.24
CA ASP A 85 10.25 0.80 2.06
C ASP A 85 11.08 1.40 0.92
N LEU A 86 11.60 0.53 0.04
CA LEU A 86 12.23 0.94 -1.21
C LEU A 86 11.21 0.97 -2.34
N ASN A 87 11.50 1.74 -3.37
CA ASN A 87 10.75 1.68 -4.62
C ASN A 87 11.01 0.37 -5.37
N SER A 88 10.17 -0.63 -5.10
CA SER A 88 10.25 -1.97 -5.68
C SER A 88 10.02 -1.99 -7.19
N SER A 89 9.45 -0.93 -7.79
CA SER A 89 9.23 -0.84 -9.25
C SER A 89 10.53 -0.72 -10.07
N ARG A 90 11.66 -0.45 -9.40
CA ARG A 90 12.98 -0.28 -10.04
C ARG A 90 13.98 -1.37 -9.69
N LEU A 91 13.54 -2.45 -9.03
CA LEU A 91 14.44 -3.50 -8.53
C LEU A 91 15.49 -2.92 -7.56
N MET A 92 15.08 -1.95 -6.73
CA MET A 92 15.94 -1.43 -5.67
C MET A 92 16.27 -2.52 -4.67
N GLN A 93 17.51 -2.51 -4.18
CA GLN A 93 17.99 -3.50 -3.22
C GLN A 93 18.66 -2.80 -2.03
N PHE A 94 18.76 -3.48 -0.91
CA PHE A 94 19.48 -2.99 0.25
C PHE A 94 20.37 -4.05 0.87
N THR A 95 21.30 -3.60 1.72
CA THR A 95 21.90 -4.43 2.75
C THR A 95 22.20 -3.57 3.97
N MET A 96 22.08 -4.15 5.17
CA MET A 96 22.44 -3.45 6.39
C MET A 96 23.95 -3.53 6.63
N LEU A 97 24.57 -2.38 6.88
CA LEU A 97 26.01 -2.29 7.11
C LEU A 97 26.30 -2.36 8.61
N ASN A 98 27.28 -3.20 8.97
CA ASN A 98 27.81 -3.31 10.32
C ASN A 98 29.17 -2.61 10.41
N GLY A 99 29.32 -1.67 11.35
CA GLY A 99 30.60 -1.00 11.63
C GLY A 99 30.71 0.40 11.03
N PRO A 100 31.91 1.02 11.10
CA PRO A 100 32.10 2.42 10.75
C PRO A 100 31.95 2.69 9.25
N LEU A 101 31.41 3.85 8.92
CA LEU A 101 31.15 4.32 7.56
C LEU A 101 32.42 4.73 6.84
N VAL A 102 33.17 3.74 6.37
CA VAL A 102 34.35 3.95 5.51
C VAL A 102 33.98 3.79 4.04
N SER A 103 34.72 4.44 3.14
CA SER A 103 34.60 4.25 1.69
C SER A 103 34.73 2.76 1.36
N MET A 104 33.79 2.22 0.59
CA MET A 104 33.82 0.82 0.17
C MET A 104 34.46 0.70 -1.21
N ASP A 105 35.20 -0.37 -1.44
CA ASP A 105 35.68 -0.76 -2.77
C ASP A 105 34.50 -1.39 -3.54
N SER A 106 34.29 -0.98 -4.79
CA SER A 106 33.23 -1.50 -5.67
C SER A 106 33.35 -3.01 -5.96
N THR A 107 34.48 -3.63 -5.64
CA THR A 107 34.70 -5.07 -5.81
C THR A 107 34.26 -5.92 -4.62
N ALA A 108 33.92 -5.32 -3.48
CA ALA A 108 33.45 -6.05 -2.30
C ALA A 108 32.01 -6.55 -2.52
N PRO A 109 31.76 -7.88 -2.52
CA PRO A 109 30.40 -8.39 -2.67
C PRO A 109 29.58 -8.05 -1.43
N LEU A 110 28.39 -7.49 -1.67
CA LEU A 110 27.37 -7.21 -0.65
C LEU A 110 26.19 -8.17 -0.82
N PRO A 111 25.61 -8.68 0.29
CA PRO A 111 24.43 -9.52 0.23
C PRO A 111 23.20 -8.64 0.03
N TRP A 112 22.91 -8.32 -1.23
CA TRP A 112 21.77 -7.49 -1.62
C TRP A 112 20.45 -8.24 -1.45
N GLU A 113 19.49 -7.59 -0.80
CA GLU A 113 18.15 -8.09 -0.53
C GLU A 113 17.09 -7.13 -1.06
N VAL A 114 15.86 -7.62 -1.20
CA VAL A 114 14.67 -6.83 -1.53
C VAL A 114 13.64 -7.01 -0.42
N PHE A 115 12.80 -5.99 -0.21
CA PHE A 115 11.66 -6.13 0.70
C PHE A 115 10.59 -7.03 0.10
N SER A 116 9.79 -7.66 0.95
CA SER A 116 8.66 -8.47 0.53
C SER A 116 7.60 -7.60 -0.15
N SER A 117 6.97 -8.12 -1.20
CA SER A 117 5.80 -7.47 -1.81
C SER A 117 4.56 -7.52 -0.91
N GLN A 118 4.52 -8.43 0.07
CA GLN A 118 3.45 -8.52 1.08
C GLN A 118 3.40 -7.31 2.02
N GLY A 119 4.50 -6.58 2.16
CA GLY A 119 4.55 -5.35 2.94
C GLY A 119 5.63 -5.33 4.01
N ARG A 120 5.34 -4.65 5.12
CA ARG A 120 6.33 -4.29 6.14
C ARG A 120 6.59 -5.46 7.08
N ASP A 121 7.86 -5.85 7.20
CA ASP A 121 8.32 -6.78 8.23
C ASP A 121 9.45 -6.15 9.08
N GLU A 122 10.08 -6.94 9.95
CA GLU A 122 11.18 -6.48 10.82
C GLU A 122 12.36 -5.89 10.05
N ARG A 123 12.57 -6.31 8.79
CA ARG A 123 13.63 -5.80 7.92
C ARG A 123 13.33 -4.39 7.42
N ASN A 124 12.08 -3.94 7.41
CA ASN A 124 11.73 -2.57 7.03
C ASN A 124 11.88 -1.59 8.21
N ALA A 125 11.98 -2.09 9.44
CA ALA A 125 12.00 -1.27 10.64
C ALA A 125 13.32 -0.51 10.80
N LEU A 126 13.23 0.80 11.02
CA LEU A 126 14.39 1.67 11.22
C LEU A 126 14.88 1.61 12.67
N SER A 127 16.19 1.69 12.83
CA SER A 127 16.87 1.81 14.12
C SER A 127 17.86 2.97 14.10
N LEU A 128 17.99 3.67 15.24
CA LEU A 128 18.89 4.81 15.38
C LEU A 128 20.34 4.37 15.18
N GLY A 129 21.09 5.11 14.35
CA GLY A 129 22.48 4.78 14.00
C GLY A 129 22.62 3.60 13.04
N GLN A 130 21.52 2.96 12.61
CA GLN A 130 21.58 1.93 11.59
C GLN A 130 22.07 2.53 10.28
N THR A 131 22.93 1.78 9.60
CA THR A 131 23.40 2.13 8.26
C THR A 131 22.94 1.11 7.23
N TRP A 132 22.61 1.62 6.05
CA TRP A 132 22.19 0.89 4.88
C TRP A 132 23.14 1.17 3.72
N ALA A 133 23.44 0.14 2.94
CA ALA A 133 23.81 0.30 1.54
C ALA A 133 22.55 0.09 0.70
N LEU A 134 22.38 0.92 -0.32
CA LEU A 134 21.20 0.94 -1.19
C LEU A 134 21.67 0.88 -2.65
N ASP A 135 21.16 -0.08 -3.41
CA ASP A 135 21.15 -0.05 -4.87
C ASP A 135 19.90 0.71 -5.29
N LEU A 136 20.08 1.83 -6.01
CA LEU A 136 18.97 2.67 -6.49
C LEU A 136 18.19 2.04 -7.64
N GLY A 137 18.58 0.84 -8.07
CA GLY A 137 17.86 0.03 -9.02
C GLY A 137 18.25 0.36 -10.46
N ARG A 138 17.34 0.05 -11.38
CA ARG A 138 17.53 0.19 -12.83
C ARG A 138 16.82 1.41 -13.37
N ASP A 139 17.40 2.01 -14.42
CA ASP A 139 16.76 3.08 -15.16
C ASP A 139 15.49 2.53 -15.84
N PRO A 140 14.30 3.15 -15.64
CA PRO A 140 13.08 2.73 -16.31
C PRO A 140 13.14 2.71 -17.84
N LEU A 141 13.99 3.56 -18.45
CA LEU A 141 14.17 3.68 -19.90
C LEU A 141 15.32 2.82 -20.44
N ASP A 142 16.27 2.45 -19.57
CA ASP A 142 17.37 1.53 -19.88
C ASP A 142 17.55 0.53 -18.72
N PRO A 143 16.81 -0.60 -18.72
CA PRO A 143 16.88 -1.57 -17.63
C PRO A 143 18.27 -2.18 -17.39
N ALA A 144 19.21 -2.03 -18.31
CA ALA A 144 20.61 -2.45 -18.13
C ALA A 144 21.44 -1.43 -17.34
N ALA A 145 21.04 -0.15 -17.35
CA ALA A 145 21.71 0.91 -16.62
C ALA A 145 21.33 0.88 -15.12
N SER A 146 22.34 1.00 -14.25
CA SER A 146 22.16 1.22 -12.82
C SER A 146 21.94 2.71 -12.54
N LEU A 147 21.08 3.02 -11.57
CA LEU A 147 20.87 4.36 -11.04
C LEU A 147 21.88 4.75 -9.93
N GLY A 148 22.85 3.89 -9.65
CA GLY A 148 23.91 4.13 -8.68
C GLY A 148 23.63 3.52 -7.31
N PHE A 149 24.62 3.68 -6.42
CA PHE A 149 24.61 3.09 -5.10
C PHE A 149 24.87 4.14 -4.04
N LEU A 150 24.09 4.10 -2.97
CA LEU A 150 24.22 5.01 -1.84
C LEU A 150 24.45 4.28 -0.54
N ARG A 151 25.06 4.99 0.39
CA ARG A 151 24.99 4.68 1.82
C ARG A 151 23.99 5.63 2.48
N MET A 152 23.30 5.15 3.50
CA MET A 152 22.39 5.95 4.31
C MET A 152 22.59 5.62 5.79
N GLU A 153 22.62 6.63 6.64
CA GLU A 153 22.61 6.47 8.10
C GLU A 153 21.42 7.20 8.71
N ILE A 154 20.78 6.55 9.68
CA ILE A 154 19.68 7.10 10.46
C ILE A 154 20.26 7.91 11.64
N LEU A 155 20.22 9.24 11.55
CA LEU A 155 20.77 10.14 12.56
C LEU A 155 19.79 10.40 13.70
N GLU A 156 18.51 10.53 13.40
CA GLU A 156 17.45 10.75 14.39
C GLU A 156 16.19 9.99 13.99
N LEU A 157 15.56 9.31 14.96
CA LEU A 157 14.22 8.75 14.88
C LEU A 157 13.36 9.45 15.94
N GLY A 158 12.62 10.46 15.51
CA GLY A 158 11.66 11.17 16.34
C GLY A 158 10.23 10.73 16.04
N GLY A 159 9.28 11.10 16.93
CA GLY A 159 7.87 10.72 16.75
C GLY A 159 7.27 11.19 15.42
N ASN A 160 7.63 12.39 14.95
CA ASN A 160 7.05 12.99 13.74
C ASN A 160 8.10 13.30 12.66
N SER A 161 9.33 12.82 12.80
CA SER A 161 10.38 13.07 11.80
C SER A 161 11.52 12.08 11.89
N VAL A 162 12.08 11.74 10.73
CA VAL A 162 13.34 11.00 10.61
C VAL A 162 14.39 11.92 10.00
N ARG A 163 15.56 11.99 10.63
CA ARG A 163 16.74 12.63 10.01
C ARG A 163 17.67 11.55 9.51
N VAL A 164 17.97 11.59 8.22
CA VAL A 164 18.94 10.69 7.58
C VAL A 164 20.07 11.49 6.97
N ARG A 165 21.24 10.87 6.83
CA ARG A 165 22.28 11.35 5.92
C ARG A 165 22.62 10.31 4.87
N VAL A 166 22.93 10.77 3.67
CA VAL A 166 23.26 9.92 2.52
C VAL A 166 24.53 10.40 1.85
N ALA A 167 25.28 9.45 1.29
CA ALA A 167 26.47 9.70 0.50
C ALA A 167 26.60 8.59 -0.54
N ASP A 168 27.53 8.74 -1.49
CA ASP A 168 27.83 7.66 -2.43
C ASP A 168 28.38 6.43 -1.69
N LEU A 169 27.92 5.24 -2.09
CA LEU A 169 28.41 4.00 -1.48
C LEU A 169 29.87 3.75 -1.85
N TYR A 170 30.21 4.00 -3.11
CA TYR A 170 31.55 3.85 -3.66
C TYR A 170 32.12 5.23 -3.95
N ALA A 171 33.15 5.62 -3.21
CA ALA A 171 33.83 6.90 -3.32
C ALA A 171 35.34 6.70 -3.19
N ASP A 172 36.13 7.60 -3.77
CA ASP A 172 37.59 7.56 -3.61
C ASP A 172 37.94 7.73 -2.12
N PRO A 173 38.64 6.76 -1.49
CA PRO A 173 39.06 6.87 -0.10
C PRO A 173 39.88 8.14 0.23
N GLN A 174 40.50 8.78 -0.77
CA GLN A 174 41.28 10.01 -0.61
C GLN A 174 40.44 11.29 -0.59
N GLU A 175 39.26 11.29 -1.25
CA GLU A 175 38.39 12.46 -1.33
C GLU A 175 37.44 12.56 -0.12
N GLY A 176 37.30 11.48 0.64
CA GLY A 176 36.36 11.40 1.76
C GLY A 176 34.93 11.18 1.27
N LEU A 177 33.97 11.24 2.19
CA LEU A 177 32.56 11.06 1.88
C LEU A 177 31.87 12.44 1.88
N ASP A 178 31.20 12.76 0.78
CA ASP A 178 30.32 13.93 0.69
C ASP A 178 28.92 13.54 1.16
N TRP A 179 28.45 14.16 2.24
CA TRP A 179 27.21 13.77 2.91
C TRP A 179 26.14 14.83 2.73
N ASP A 180 24.99 14.42 2.18
CA ASP A 180 23.75 15.17 2.24
C ASP A 180 22.95 14.76 3.47
N THR A 181 22.21 15.69 4.08
CA THR A 181 21.30 15.40 5.19
C THR A 181 19.87 15.73 4.77
N LEU A 182 18.95 14.80 5.03
CA LEU A 182 17.53 14.94 4.72
C LEU A 182 16.72 14.86 6.01
N ASP A 183 15.85 15.85 6.21
CA ASP A 183 14.84 15.87 7.25
C ASP A 183 13.50 15.43 6.66
N VAL A 184 13.06 14.22 6.99
CA VAL A 184 11.79 13.65 6.53
C VAL A 184 10.76 13.82 7.62
N ALA A 185 9.99 14.91 7.56
CA ALA A 185 8.89 15.15 8.47
C ALA A 185 7.65 14.34 8.07
N GLN A 186 6.95 13.78 9.05
CA GLN A 186 5.67 13.13 8.82
C GLN A 186 4.65 14.14 8.27
N ASN A 187 3.99 13.77 7.18
CA ASN A 187 2.82 14.49 6.68
C ASN A 187 1.54 13.74 7.13
N PRO A 188 0.69 14.33 7.99
CA PRO A 188 -0.50 13.65 8.51
C PRO A 188 -1.61 13.46 7.47
N LEU A 189 -1.47 14.00 6.26
CA LEU A 189 -2.44 13.84 5.19
C LEU A 189 -2.23 12.56 4.37
N VAL A 190 -1.07 11.91 4.47
CA VAL A 190 -0.68 10.73 3.67
C VAL A 190 -0.20 9.61 4.57
N SER A 191 -0.24 8.37 4.09
CA SER A 191 0.23 7.22 4.86
C SER A 191 1.74 7.10 4.85
N ASN A 192 2.39 7.48 3.73
CA ASN A 192 3.83 7.43 3.58
C ASN A 192 4.39 8.76 3.05
N THR A 193 5.45 9.23 3.69
CA THR A 193 6.22 10.38 3.18
C THR A 193 7.31 9.87 2.24
N HIS A 194 7.32 10.37 1.01
CA HIS A 194 8.20 9.88 -0.05
C HIS A 194 9.46 10.73 -0.19
N VAL A 195 10.58 10.09 -0.55
CA VAL A 195 11.89 10.72 -0.69
C VAL A 195 12.52 10.30 -2.00
N SER A 196 12.99 11.28 -2.78
CA SER A 196 13.87 11.06 -3.93
C SER A 196 15.33 11.13 -3.47
N LEU A 197 16.01 9.99 -3.41
CA LEU A 197 17.45 9.95 -3.14
C LEU A 197 18.30 10.41 -4.33
N LEU A 198 17.73 10.42 -5.54
CA LEU A 198 18.38 10.95 -6.75
C LEU A 198 18.43 12.48 -6.72
N ALA A 199 17.35 13.12 -6.27
CA ALA A 199 17.24 14.57 -6.16
C ALA A 199 17.61 15.11 -4.76
N ARG A 200 17.84 14.21 -3.78
CA ARG A 200 18.13 14.57 -2.38
C ARG A 200 17.02 15.43 -1.76
N GLU A 201 15.77 15.03 -1.92
CA GLU A 201 14.62 15.80 -1.40
C GLU A 201 13.43 14.92 -1.03
N VAL A 202 12.58 15.45 -0.13
CA VAL A 202 11.25 14.91 0.15
C VAL A 202 10.32 15.31 -1.01
N VAL A 203 9.53 14.37 -1.53
CA VAL A 203 8.67 14.56 -2.70
C VAL A 203 7.20 14.29 -2.34
N ASP A 204 6.30 15.01 -3.01
CA ASP A 204 4.85 14.87 -2.85
C ASP A 204 4.30 13.90 -3.92
N ILE A 205 3.94 12.69 -3.51
CA ILE A 205 3.63 11.55 -4.38
C ILE A 205 2.32 10.86 -3.99
N GLU A 206 2.15 10.54 -2.71
CA GLU A 206 0.96 9.82 -2.25
C GLU A 206 -0.22 10.79 -2.15
N PRO A 207 -1.39 10.46 -2.75
CA PRO A 207 -2.60 11.23 -2.49
C PRO A 207 -3.01 11.15 -1.02
N HIS A 208 -3.89 12.06 -0.60
CA HIS A 208 -4.36 12.04 0.79
C HIS A 208 -5.04 10.72 1.14
N VAL A 209 -4.90 10.29 2.40
CA VAL A 209 -5.55 9.09 2.94
C VAL A 209 -7.06 9.16 2.69
N GLY A 210 -7.62 8.05 2.19
CA GLY A 210 -9.05 7.93 1.85
C GLY A 210 -9.44 8.51 0.49
N LEU A 211 -8.48 8.99 -0.31
CA LEU A 211 -8.74 9.38 -1.70
C LEU A 211 -8.42 8.28 -2.72
N TRP A 212 -7.75 7.20 -2.31
CA TRP A 212 -7.33 6.10 -3.19
C TRP A 212 -7.23 4.80 -2.41
N ASP A 213 -7.37 3.67 -3.11
CA ASP A 213 -7.53 2.35 -2.50
C ASP A 213 -6.48 1.34 -2.97
N VAL A 214 -6.15 1.35 -4.27
CA VAL A 214 -5.23 0.38 -4.88
C VAL A 214 -4.19 1.06 -5.76
N TYR A 215 -3.05 0.38 -5.94
CA TYR A 215 -1.88 0.88 -6.60
C TYR A 215 -1.47 -0.01 -7.78
N PHE A 216 -1.72 0.46 -9.00
CA PHE A 216 -1.31 -0.23 -10.23
C PHE A 216 0.14 0.13 -10.54
N THR A 217 1.03 -0.85 -10.53
CA THR A 217 2.47 -0.61 -10.64
C THR A 217 3.20 -1.86 -11.16
N GLN A 218 4.40 -1.64 -11.70
CA GLN A 218 5.43 -2.68 -11.67
C GLN A 218 6.02 -2.75 -10.26
N PHE A 219 6.35 -3.94 -9.76
CA PHE A 219 6.99 -4.13 -8.47
C PHE A 219 7.90 -5.37 -8.50
N THR A 220 8.78 -5.47 -7.51
CA THR A 220 9.65 -6.63 -7.34
C THR A 220 8.94 -7.68 -6.49
N ALA A 221 8.71 -8.85 -7.06
CA ALA A 221 8.24 -10.04 -6.36
C ALA A 221 9.40 -11.01 -6.14
N LEU A 222 9.33 -11.81 -5.08
CA LEU A 222 10.26 -12.91 -4.83
C LEU A 222 9.67 -14.19 -5.43
N VAL A 223 10.14 -14.57 -6.61
CA VAL A 223 9.62 -15.73 -7.35
C VAL A 223 10.41 -16.97 -6.97
N GLN A 224 9.71 -18.02 -6.53
CA GLN A 224 10.29 -19.34 -6.31
C GLN A 224 10.10 -20.21 -7.56
N GLU A 225 11.10 -20.99 -7.95
CA GLU A 225 11.00 -21.84 -9.15
C GLU A 225 9.85 -22.84 -9.06
N GLU A 226 9.77 -23.58 -7.94
CA GLU A 226 8.69 -24.52 -7.66
C GLU A 226 8.43 -24.60 -6.14
N PRO A 227 7.19 -24.93 -5.71
CA PRO A 227 6.87 -25.11 -4.30
C PRO A 227 7.78 -26.13 -3.62
N GLY A 228 8.44 -25.72 -2.53
CA GLY A 228 9.37 -26.58 -1.79
C GLY A 228 10.79 -26.66 -2.37
N SER A 229 11.12 -25.85 -3.38
CA SER A 229 12.50 -25.74 -3.89
C SER A 229 13.47 -25.27 -2.80
N THR A 230 14.66 -25.87 -2.77
CA THR A 230 15.76 -25.44 -1.89
C THR A 230 16.53 -24.23 -2.44
N ILE A 231 16.23 -23.81 -3.67
CA ILE A 231 16.81 -22.62 -4.27
C ILE A 231 16.10 -21.40 -3.68
N PRO A 232 16.83 -20.40 -3.15
CA PRO A 232 16.23 -19.18 -2.63
C PRO A 232 15.37 -18.48 -3.70
N PRO A 233 14.23 -17.86 -3.32
CA PRO A 233 13.46 -17.04 -4.23
C PRO A 233 14.31 -15.96 -4.90
N ILE A 234 14.06 -15.72 -6.19
CA ILE A 234 14.78 -14.72 -6.97
C ILE A 234 13.93 -13.45 -7.12
N PRO A 235 14.52 -12.25 -6.93
CA PRO A 235 13.83 -10.99 -7.21
C PRO A 235 13.52 -10.87 -8.71
N TYR A 236 12.25 -10.61 -9.04
CA TYR A 236 11.79 -10.45 -10.41
C TYR A 236 10.79 -9.29 -10.53
N LEU A 237 10.89 -8.49 -11.59
CA LEU A 237 9.95 -7.40 -11.84
C LEU A 237 8.68 -7.95 -12.48
N VAL A 238 7.55 -7.72 -11.82
CA VAL A 238 6.21 -8.11 -12.27
C VAL A 238 5.32 -6.88 -12.32
N THR A 239 4.32 -6.90 -13.20
CA THR A 239 3.33 -5.81 -13.33
C THR A 239 2.02 -6.27 -12.74
N GLY A 240 1.42 -5.49 -11.83
CA GLY A 240 0.23 -5.93 -11.09
C GLY A 240 -0.39 -4.81 -10.25
N VAL A 241 -1.10 -5.20 -9.19
CA VAL A 241 -1.83 -4.29 -8.31
C VAL A 241 -1.43 -4.58 -6.86
N LEU A 242 -1.10 -3.52 -6.11
CA LEU A 242 -0.85 -3.61 -4.68
C LEU A 242 -1.94 -2.88 -3.88
N SER A 243 -2.34 -3.43 -2.74
CA SER A 243 -3.38 -2.92 -1.83
C SER A 243 -2.79 -2.25 -0.58
N HIS A 244 -1.70 -1.50 -0.75
CA HIS A 244 -0.98 -0.90 0.39
C HIS A 244 -1.51 0.48 0.81
N SER A 245 -2.74 0.86 0.41
CA SER A 245 -3.44 2.00 1.00
C SER A 245 -3.77 1.66 2.45
N GLU A 246 -3.47 2.56 3.38
CA GLU A 246 -3.58 2.27 4.82
C GLU A 246 -5.00 1.86 5.20
N GLY A 247 -5.14 0.71 5.86
CA GLY A 247 -6.44 0.17 6.28
C GLY A 247 -7.19 -0.62 5.20
N THR A 248 -6.64 -0.76 3.99
CA THR A 248 -7.21 -1.66 2.97
C THR A 248 -6.86 -3.10 3.28
N GLN A 249 -7.84 -3.99 3.16
CA GLN A 249 -7.69 -5.42 3.34
C GLN A 249 -8.23 -6.15 2.11
N VAL A 250 -7.60 -7.25 1.74
CA VAL A 250 -7.96 -8.03 0.56
C VAL A 250 -8.03 -9.50 0.90
N MET A 251 -8.98 -10.19 0.31
CA MET A 251 -9.05 -11.65 0.30
C MET A 251 -9.14 -12.16 -1.13
N GLN A 252 -8.62 -13.37 -1.35
CA GLN A 252 -8.77 -14.10 -2.60
C GLN A 252 -9.45 -15.45 -2.31
N PRO A 253 -10.75 -15.56 -2.60
CA PRO A 253 -11.50 -16.82 -2.59
C PRO A 253 -10.76 -18.00 -3.23
N GLN A 254 -10.88 -19.17 -2.60
CA GLN A 254 -10.35 -20.42 -3.17
C GLN A 254 -11.40 -21.24 -3.94
N GLU A 255 -12.68 -21.01 -3.67
CA GLU A 255 -13.82 -21.71 -4.28
C GLU A 255 -15.00 -20.73 -4.48
N GLY A 256 -15.96 -21.09 -5.34
CA GLY A 256 -17.14 -20.28 -5.67
C GLY A 256 -16.92 -19.41 -6.91
N ASP A 257 -18.01 -18.99 -7.53
CA ASP A 257 -17.98 -18.09 -8.70
C ASP A 257 -18.35 -16.64 -8.33
N TRP A 258 -18.34 -15.76 -9.33
CA TRP A 258 -18.67 -14.34 -9.14
C TRP A 258 -20.02 -14.13 -8.45
N ASP A 259 -21.06 -14.85 -8.87
CA ASP A 259 -22.41 -14.68 -8.35
C ASP A 259 -22.53 -15.19 -6.91
N ASP A 260 -21.80 -16.26 -6.56
CA ASP A 260 -21.68 -16.73 -5.17
C ASP A 260 -21.08 -15.64 -4.27
N TRP A 261 -20.00 -15.00 -4.71
CA TRP A 261 -19.27 -14.00 -3.93
C TRP A 261 -19.93 -12.62 -3.88
N VAL A 262 -20.91 -12.34 -4.73
CA VAL A 262 -21.75 -11.13 -4.64
C VAL A 262 -22.60 -11.16 -3.38
N GLU A 263 -23.17 -12.32 -3.03
CA GLU A 263 -24.15 -12.46 -1.93
C GLU A 263 -23.52 -12.89 -0.60
N TRP A 264 -22.28 -13.41 -0.63
CA TRP A 264 -21.66 -14.00 0.55
C TRP A 264 -21.13 -12.94 1.53
N THR A 265 -21.54 -12.96 2.80
CA THR A 265 -20.83 -12.24 3.88
C THR A 265 -19.39 -12.72 4.08
N TRP A 266 -18.41 -11.84 3.84
CA TRP A 266 -16.99 -12.17 3.92
C TRP A 266 -16.50 -12.39 5.37
N PRO A 267 -15.85 -13.52 5.68
CA PRO A 267 -15.26 -13.77 6.99
C PRO A 267 -14.11 -12.77 7.26
N GLU A 268 -14.10 -12.14 8.44
CA GLU A 268 -13.05 -11.17 8.79
C GLU A 268 -11.66 -11.80 8.84
N GLU A 269 -11.57 -13.08 9.18
CA GLU A 269 -10.33 -13.84 9.25
C GLU A 269 -9.69 -14.15 7.89
N GLU A 270 -10.43 -14.02 6.78
CA GLU A 270 -9.92 -14.23 5.42
C GLU A 270 -9.38 -12.93 4.79
N LEU A 271 -9.71 -11.78 5.38
CA LEU A 271 -9.21 -10.47 4.94
C LEU A 271 -7.76 -10.26 5.41
N SER A 272 -6.83 -10.29 4.47
CA SER A 272 -5.42 -10.03 4.69
C SER A 272 -5.08 -8.55 4.52
N SER A 273 -4.07 -8.08 5.27
CA SER A 273 -3.44 -6.77 5.06
C SER A 273 -2.18 -6.85 4.21
N ASP A 274 -1.85 -8.04 3.68
CA ASP A 274 -0.74 -8.20 2.75
C ASP A 274 -1.03 -7.39 1.48
N TRP A 275 -0.01 -6.68 1.01
CA TRP A 275 -0.17 -5.72 -0.08
C TRP A 275 -0.30 -6.37 -1.45
N ASP A 276 0.12 -7.62 -1.61
CA ASP A 276 0.20 -8.32 -2.89
C ASP A 276 -0.83 -9.45 -3.04
N VAL A 277 -1.90 -9.44 -2.24
CA VAL A 277 -3.00 -10.41 -2.39
C VAL A 277 -3.64 -10.30 -3.77
N VAL A 278 -3.86 -9.08 -4.29
CA VAL A 278 -4.25 -8.90 -5.70
C VAL A 278 -3.07 -9.22 -6.62
N GLY A 279 -1.90 -8.69 -6.26
CA GLY A 279 -0.62 -9.08 -6.82
C GLY A 279 -0.55 -9.01 -8.35
N PHE A 280 0.04 -10.04 -8.94
CA PHE A 280 0.31 -10.11 -10.38
C PHE A 280 -0.20 -11.41 -11.02
N ASP A 281 -0.64 -12.37 -10.22
CA ASP A 281 -0.85 -13.78 -10.54
C ASP A 281 -2.20 -14.08 -11.21
N TRP A 282 -3.14 -13.13 -11.19
CA TRP A 282 -4.34 -13.12 -12.05
C TRP A 282 -4.05 -13.23 -13.56
N LYS A 283 -2.78 -13.05 -13.95
CA LYS A 283 -2.28 -13.38 -15.29
C LYS A 283 -1.01 -14.20 -15.22
N ARG A 284 -0.81 -15.03 -16.24
CA ARG A 284 0.40 -15.84 -16.43
C ARG A 284 0.92 -15.68 -17.84
N TYR A 285 2.23 -15.79 -18.02
CA TYR A 285 2.82 -15.79 -19.36
C TYR A 285 2.84 -17.20 -19.93
N ASP A 286 2.18 -17.40 -21.07
CA ASP A 286 2.24 -18.62 -21.86
C ASP A 286 3.47 -18.57 -22.78
N LEU A 287 4.40 -19.51 -22.58
CA LEU A 287 5.66 -19.58 -23.34
C LEU A 287 5.46 -20.12 -24.77
N ASP A 288 4.42 -20.91 -25.01
CA ASP A 288 4.12 -21.50 -26.32
C ASP A 288 3.44 -20.46 -27.22
N GLU A 289 2.51 -19.67 -26.66
CA GLU A 289 1.80 -18.60 -27.37
C GLU A 289 2.59 -17.28 -27.41
N GLY A 290 3.50 -17.07 -26.43
CA GLY A 290 4.28 -15.85 -26.32
C GLY A 290 3.44 -14.65 -25.86
N SER A 291 2.41 -14.91 -25.04
CA SER A 291 1.43 -13.93 -24.58
C SER A 291 1.03 -14.17 -23.13
N TYR A 292 0.43 -13.17 -22.50
CA TYR A 292 -0.20 -13.30 -21.19
C TYR A 292 -1.62 -13.84 -21.34
N GLU A 293 -1.98 -14.79 -20.49
CA GLU A 293 -3.34 -15.25 -20.28
C GLU A 293 -3.87 -14.68 -18.97
N VAL A 294 -5.09 -14.15 -18.98
CA VAL A 294 -5.80 -13.69 -17.78
C VAL A 294 -6.79 -14.78 -17.36
N ASN A 295 -6.84 -15.06 -16.06
CA ASN A 295 -7.83 -15.97 -15.50
C ASN A 295 -8.98 -15.17 -14.85
N PRO A 296 -10.17 -15.09 -15.49
CA PRO A 296 -11.29 -14.32 -14.96
C PRO A 296 -11.98 -14.98 -13.75
N GLU A 297 -11.56 -16.19 -13.38
CA GLU A 297 -12.01 -16.86 -12.15
C GLU A 297 -11.22 -16.38 -10.92
N ASP A 298 -10.11 -15.64 -11.11
CA ASP A 298 -9.39 -15.00 -10.00
C ASP A 298 -10.17 -13.77 -9.54
N ILE A 299 -10.93 -13.99 -8.47
CA ILE A 299 -11.79 -13.00 -7.83
C ILE A 299 -11.09 -12.44 -6.59
N TYR A 300 -11.23 -11.15 -6.35
CA TYR A 300 -10.68 -10.45 -5.21
C TYR A 300 -11.79 -9.72 -4.46
N GLY A 301 -11.89 -9.96 -3.16
CA GLY A 301 -12.71 -9.16 -2.25
C GLY A 301 -11.84 -8.09 -1.58
N ILE A 302 -12.15 -6.82 -1.78
CA ILE A 302 -11.37 -5.69 -1.27
C ILE A 302 -12.24 -4.89 -0.31
N ARG A 303 -11.81 -4.78 0.94
CA ARG A 303 -12.41 -3.88 1.94
C ARG A 303 -11.50 -2.69 2.15
N THR A 304 -12.00 -1.51 1.86
CA THR A 304 -11.26 -0.23 2.02
C THR A 304 -11.32 0.27 3.46
N ALA A 305 -10.48 1.24 3.79
CA ALA A 305 -10.35 1.77 5.15
C ALA A 305 -11.62 2.44 5.71
N ASP A 306 -12.52 2.92 4.83
CA ASP A 306 -13.82 3.49 5.23
C ASP A 306 -14.94 2.43 5.30
N GLY A 307 -14.59 1.15 5.12
CA GLY A 307 -15.47 0.00 5.28
C GLY A 307 -16.28 -0.35 4.03
N ARG A 308 -15.93 0.20 2.85
CA ARG A 308 -16.59 -0.17 1.59
C ARG A 308 -16.00 -1.45 1.02
N GLU A 309 -16.87 -2.31 0.50
CA GLU A 309 -16.52 -3.63 -0.01
C GLU A 309 -16.67 -3.67 -1.54
N PHE A 310 -15.62 -4.17 -2.20
CA PHE A 310 -15.54 -4.27 -3.65
C PHE A 310 -15.17 -5.68 -4.07
N LEU A 311 -15.97 -6.28 -4.94
CA LEU A 311 -15.59 -7.50 -5.66
C LEU A 311 -14.93 -7.10 -6.98
N LEU A 312 -13.77 -7.68 -7.30
CA LEU A 312 -12.99 -7.34 -8.49
C LEU A 312 -12.47 -8.61 -9.17
N ARG A 313 -12.51 -8.65 -10.50
CA ARG A 313 -11.77 -9.64 -11.31
C ARG A 313 -11.17 -9.01 -12.55
N PHE A 314 -10.02 -9.51 -13.00
CA PHE A 314 -9.40 -9.04 -14.23
C PHE A 314 -9.97 -9.77 -15.45
N LEU A 315 -10.08 -9.05 -16.56
CA LEU A 315 -10.63 -9.53 -17.82
C LEU A 315 -9.60 -9.51 -18.95
N ASP A 316 -8.69 -8.54 -18.95
CA ASP A 316 -7.67 -8.40 -20.00
C ASP A 316 -6.45 -7.63 -19.49
N PHE A 317 -5.30 -7.88 -20.13
CA PHE A 317 -4.05 -7.15 -19.93
C PHE A 317 -3.57 -6.39 -21.20
N TYR A 318 -4.31 -6.51 -22.30
CA TYR A 318 -3.97 -5.95 -23.60
C TYR A 318 -4.86 -4.78 -24.02
N ASP A 319 -4.29 -3.86 -24.80
CA ASP A 319 -5.04 -2.84 -25.51
C ASP A 319 -5.63 -3.34 -26.84
N GLU A 320 -6.43 -2.50 -27.50
CA GLU A 320 -7.05 -2.82 -28.80
C GLU A 320 -6.04 -3.09 -29.93
N GLN A 321 -4.76 -2.77 -29.73
CA GLN A 321 -3.66 -3.04 -30.66
C GLN A 321 -2.84 -4.27 -30.27
N GLY A 322 -3.15 -4.92 -29.15
CA GLY A 322 -2.42 -6.08 -28.62
C GLY A 322 -1.15 -5.72 -27.86
N ASN A 323 -0.98 -4.47 -27.42
CA ASN A 323 0.10 -4.10 -26.52
C ASN A 323 -0.29 -4.38 -25.07
N THR A 324 0.66 -4.83 -24.25
CA THR A 324 0.47 -5.08 -22.82
C THR A 324 0.37 -3.78 -22.02
N GLY A 325 -0.11 -3.88 -20.78
CA GLY A 325 -0.12 -2.76 -19.82
C GLY A 325 -1.47 -2.04 -19.73
N ARG A 326 -2.50 -2.55 -20.40
CA ARG A 326 -3.89 -2.12 -20.20
C ARG A 326 -4.59 -3.09 -19.27
N PHE A 327 -4.99 -2.64 -18.11
CA PHE A 327 -5.71 -3.48 -17.15
C PHE A 327 -7.20 -3.27 -17.39
N THR A 328 -7.87 -4.29 -17.91
CA THR A 328 -9.33 -4.33 -18.00
C THR A 328 -9.86 -5.21 -16.88
N TYR A 329 -10.78 -4.70 -16.08
CA TYR A 329 -11.33 -5.41 -14.92
C TYR A 329 -12.82 -5.12 -14.75
N GLU A 330 -13.53 -6.08 -14.17
CA GLU A 330 -14.91 -5.93 -13.71
C GLU A 330 -14.89 -5.69 -12.20
N ILE A 331 -15.70 -4.73 -11.74
CA ILE A 331 -15.79 -4.37 -10.32
C ILE A 331 -17.24 -4.17 -9.90
N LEU A 332 -17.56 -4.60 -8.69
CA LEU A 332 -18.85 -4.39 -8.03
C LEU A 332 -18.64 -3.86 -6.61
N GLU A 333 -19.26 -2.72 -6.28
CA GLU A 333 -19.41 -2.29 -4.88
C GLU A 333 -20.67 -2.92 -4.26
N ARG A 334 -20.54 -3.50 -3.07
CA ARG A 334 -21.61 -4.26 -2.39
C ARG A 334 -21.91 -3.78 -0.97
#